data_AF-A0A961XPW1-F1
#
_entry.id   AF-A0A961XPW1-F1
#
_cell.length_a   1.000
_cell.length_b   1.000
_cell.length_c   1.000
_cell.angle_alpha   90.00
_cell.angle_beta   90.00
_cell.angle_gamma   90.00
#
_symmetry.space_group_name_H-M   'P 1'
#
loop_
_entity.id
_entity.type
_entity.pdbx_description
1 polymer ?
#
loop_
_entity_poly.entity_id
_entity_poly.type
_entity_poly.pdbx_seq_one_letter_code
_entity_poly.pdbx_strand_id
1 'polypeptide(L)'
;MNAPEQFPNQIIDAEALRLELTALASDGNDGSAPEVRASVLRLLKNAYQEGREKTRLLLERDGKGTLCAERLSHLQDELIRIIYDFATTHVYRVTNPSAGERMAVVAVGGYGRGTLAPGSDIDLLFVLPYKQTAWGESIVEYILYMLWDMGFKVG
;
A
#
# COMPACT_ATOMS: atom_id res chain seq x y z
N MET A 1 30.25 9.58 -7.60
CA MET A 1 29.26 10.43 -6.91
C MET A 1 27.91 10.14 -7.56
N ASN A 2 27.15 9.19 -7.02
CA ASN A 2 25.81 8.85 -7.51
C ASN A 2 24.81 9.38 -6.49
N ALA A 3 23.91 10.27 -6.92
CA ALA A 3 22.84 10.76 -6.06
C ALA A 3 21.92 9.58 -5.66
N PRO A 4 21.70 9.29 -4.36
CA PRO A 4 20.90 8.15 -3.94
C PRO A 4 19.37 8.40 -3.89
N GLU A 5 18.85 9.52 -4.41
CA GLU A 5 17.48 9.97 -4.09
C GLU A 5 16.45 9.92 -5.23
N GLN A 6 16.74 9.30 -6.38
CA GLN A 6 15.81 9.32 -7.53
C GLN A 6 15.00 8.03 -7.76
N PHE A 7 15.28 6.95 -7.04
CA PHE A 7 14.61 5.66 -7.25
C PHE A 7 13.11 5.62 -6.85
N PRO A 8 12.65 6.23 -5.75
CA PRO A 8 11.27 6.04 -5.26
C PRO A 8 10.21 6.73 -6.14
N ASN A 9 10.40 8.02 -6.39
CA ASN A 9 9.41 8.86 -7.09
C ASN A 9 9.31 8.58 -8.60
N GLN A 10 10.19 7.74 -9.15
CA GLN A 10 10.11 7.34 -10.56
C GLN A 10 8.99 6.33 -10.83
N ILE A 11 8.55 5.57 -9.82
CA ILE A 11 7.57 4.49 -10.00
C ILE A 11 6.17 4.96 -9.57
N ILE A 12 6.07 5.61 -8.42
CA ILE A 12 4.82 6.12 -7.86
C ILE A 12 5.07 7.44 -7.15
N ASP A 13 4.14 8.39 -7.32
CA ASP A 13 4.11 9.60 -6.49
C ASP A 13 3.21 9.35 -5.28
N ALA A 14 3.81 8.75 -4.25
CA ALA A 14 3.07 8.32 -3.06
C ALA A 14 2.49 9.51 -2.29
N GLU A 15 3.18 10.66 -2.28
CA GLU A 15 2.72 11.87 -1.60
C GLU A 15 1.49 12.45 -2.29
N ALA A 16 1.54 12.62 -3.62
CA ALA A 16 0.39 13.09 -4.39
C ALA A 16 -0.83 12.17 -4.20
N LEU A 17 -0.63 10.85 -4.25
CA LEU A 17 -1.72 9.90 -4.05
C LEU A 17 -2.34 10.01 -2.65
N ARG A 18 -1.53 10.17 -1.59
CA ARG A 18 -2.04 10.37 -0.22
C ARG A 18 -2.89 11.62 -0.08
N LEU A 19 -2.47 12.71 -0.71
CA LEU A 19 -3.21 13.97 -0.72
C LEU A 19 -4.55 13.80 -1.44
N GLU A 20 -4.56 13.15 -2.61
CA GLU A 20 -5.79 12.84 -3.33
C GLU A 20 -6.75 11.97 -2.52
N LEU A 21 -6.25 10.89 -1.89
CA LEU A 21 -7.09 10.04 -1.04
C LEU A 21 -7.64 10.82 0.16
N THR A 22 -6.81 11.65 0.80
CA THR A 22 -7.24 12.48 1.94
C THR A 22 -8.35 13.46 1.54
N ALA A 23 -8.27 14.03 0.34
CA ALA A 23 -9.32 14.91 -0.17
C ALA A 23 -10.67 14.20 -0.34
N LEU A 24 -10.69 12.89 -0.67
CA LEU A 24 -11.93 12.11 -0.77
C LEU A 24 -12.65 11.94 0.58
N ALA A 25 -11.89 11.89 1.67
CA ALA A 25 -12.40 11.76 3.04
C ALA A 25 -12.54 13.11 3.78
N SER A 26 -12.28 14.22 3.08
CA SER A 26 -12.45 15.57 3.64
C SER A 26 -13.92 16.03 3.52
N ASP A 27 -14.26 17.13 4.22
CA ASP A 27 -15.57 17.81 4.14
C ASP A 27 -16.80 17.02 4.65
N GLY A 28 -16.62 16.18 5.67
CA GLY A 28 -17.71 15.48 6.35
C GLY A 28 -18.10 14.14 5.74
N ASN A 29 -17.37 13.69 4.73
CA ASN A 29 -17.46 12.32 4.23
C ASN A 29 -16.80 11.35 5.21
N ASP A 30 -17.51 10.28 5.55
CA ASP A 30 -16.97 9.16 6.30
C ASP A 30 -16.02 8.36 5.39
N GLY A 31 -14.76 8.16 5.77
CA GLY A 31 -13.81 7.38 4.98
C GLY A 31 -14.23 5.93 4.77
N SER A 32 -15.15 5.42 5.60
CA SER A 32 -15.78 4.11 5.45
C SER A 32 -16.95 4.09 4.46
N ALA A 33 -17.42 5.25 3.99
CA ALA A 33 -18.57 5.35 3.10
C ALA A 33 -18.31 4.60 1.78
N PRO A 34 -19.30 3.86 1.24
CA PRO A 34 -19.12 3.03 0.04
C PRO A 34 -18.59 3.79 -1.18
N GLU A 35 -19.03 5.03 -1.39
CA GLU A 35 -18.63 5.90 -2.50
C GLU A 35 -17.18 6.41 -2.37
N VAL A 36 -16.75 6.70 -1.14
CA VAL A 36 -15.35 7.07 -0.83
C VAL A 36 -14.47 5.87 -1.06
N ARG A 37 -14.85 4.70 -0.50
CA ARG A 37 -14.14 3.44 -0.69
C ARG A 37 -13.98 3.07 -2.17
N ALA A 38 -15.03 3.21 -2.97
CA ALA A 38 -14.99 2.93 -4.41
C ALA A 38 -14.04 3.87 -5.16
N SER A 39 -14.00 5.15 -4.76
CA SER A 39 -13.08 6.14 -5.35
C SER A 39 -11.63 5.90 -4.94
N VAL A 40 -11.37 5.54 -3.68
CA VAL A 40 -10.06 5.13 -3.17
C VAL A 40 -9.55 3.91 -3.96
N LEU A 41 -10.38 2.88 -4.10
CA LEU A 41 -10.04 1.67 -4.85
C LEU A 41 -9.67 1.99 -6.30
N ARG A 42 -10.42 2.89 -6.95
CA ARG A 42 -10.15 3.33 -8.33
C ARG A 42 -8.78 4.01 -8.43
N LEU A 43 -8.47 4.95 -7.55
CA LEU A 43 -7.20 5.66 -7.56
C LEU A 43 -6.01 4.73 -7.28
N LEU A 44 -6.14 3.83 -6.29
CA LEU A 44 -5.12 2.83 -5.99
C LEU A 44 -4.87 1.90 -7.19
N LYS A 45 -5.94 1.43 -7.87
CA LYS A 45 -5.81 0.61 -9.08
C LYS A 45 -5.07 1.35 -10.19
N ASN A 46 -5.43 2.61 -10.44
CA ASN A 46 -4.76 3.43 -11.47
C ASN A 46 -3.27 3.61 -11.16
N ALA A 47 -2.95 4.02 -9.94
CA ALA A 47 -1.57 4.21 -9.50
C ALA A 47 -0.74 2.91 -9.60
N TYR A 48 -1.31 1.77 -9.24
CA TYR A 48 -0.65 0.47 -9.39
C TYR A 48 -0.38 0.14 -10.86
N GLN A 49 -1.36 0.31 -11.76
CA GLN A 49 -1.17 0.02 -13.18
C GLN A 49 -0.15 0.95 -13.82
N GLU A 50 -0.17 2.24 -13.49
CA GLU A 50 0.83 3.20 -13.97
C GLU A 50 2.23 2.88 -13.46
N GLY A 51 2.39 2.56 -12.17
CA GLY A 51 3.67 2.18 -11.60
C GLY A 51 4.23 0.88 -12.20
N ARG A 52 3.35 -0.10 -12.47
CA ARG A 52 3.69 -1.34 -13.19
C ARG A 52 4.20 -1.05 -14.59
N GLU A 53 3.51 -0.19 -15.33
CA GLU A 53 3.88 0.18 -16.68
C GLU A 53 5.22 0.94 -16.73
N LYS A 54 5.43 1.90 -15.81
CA LYS A 54 6.73 2.56 -15.66
C LYS A 54 7.85 1.57 -15.37
N THR A 55 7.59 0.61 -14.49
CA THR A 55 8.57 -0.45 -14.15
C THR A 55 8.90 -1.32 -15.37
N ARG A 56 7.90 -1.67 -16.18
CA ARG A 56 8.09 -2.40 -17.45
C ARG A 56 8.98 -1.64 -18.41
N LEU A 57 8.68 -0.36 -18.66
CA LEU A 57 9.46 0.50 -19.55
C LEU A 57 10.92 0.66 -19.06
N LEU A 58 11.12 0.76 -17.74
CA LEU A 58 12.46 0.84 -17.16
C LEU A 58 13.23 -0.48 -17.35
N LEU A 59 12.57 -1.63 -17.19
CA LEU A 59 13.18 -2.93 -17.47
C LEU A 59 13.58 -3.06 -18.95
N GLU A 60 12.74 -2.62 -19.88
CA GLU A 60 13.07 -2.64 -21.31
C GLU A 60 14.27 -1.76 -21.64
N ARG A 61 14.40 -0.64 -20.94
CA ARG A 61 15.52 0.29 -21.09
C ARG A 61 16.83 -0.26 -20.51
N ASP A 62 16.80 -0.84 -19.31
CA ASP A 62 18.03 -1.22 -18.58
C ASP A 62 18.37 -2.72 -18.60
N GLY A 63 17.40 -3.59 -18.93
CA GLY A 63 17.56 -5.04 -19.01
C GLY A 63 17.79 -5.74 -17.66
N LYS A 64 17.60 -5.05 -16.52
CA LYS A 64 17.98 -5.57 -15.20
C LYS A 64 16.79 -6.17 -14.46
N GLY A 65 16.68 -7.50 -14.51
CA GLY A 65 15.60 -8.24 -13.84
C GLY A 65 15.54 -8.06 -12.33
N THR A 66 16.68 -8.07 -11.63
CA THR A 66 16.73 -7.87 -10.16
C THR A 66 16.23 -6.48 -9.77
N LEU A 67 16.67 -5.45 -10.51
CA LEU A 67 16.23 -4.08 -10.29
C LEU A 67 14.74 -3.88 -10.62
N CYS A 68 14.21 -4.60 -11.60
CA CYS A 68 12.77 -4.65 -11.85
C CYS A 68 12.01 -5.24 -10.65
N ALA A 69 12.49 -6.34 -10.08
CA ALA A 69 11.89 -6.95 -8.90
C ALA A 69 11.89 -5.99 -7.69
N GLU A 70 13.00 -5.29 -7.46
CA GLU A 70 13.11 -4.27 -6.39
C GLU A 70 12.11 -3.12 -6.60
N ARG A 71 11.94 -2.63 -7.84
CA ARG A 71 10.94 -1.60 -8.18
C ARG A 71 9.52 -2.07 -7.95
N LEU A 72 9.20 -3.32 -8.30
CA LEU A 72 7.88 -3.91 -8.05
C LEU A 72 7.61 -4.05 -6.56
N SER A 73 8.59 -4.53 -5.78
CA SER A 73 8.50 -4.58 -4.32
C SER A 73 8.28 -3.18 -3.72
N HIS A 74 9.01 -2.17 -4.20
CA HIS A 74 8.86 -0.81 -3.73
C HIS A 74 7.46 -0.23 -4.03
N LEU A 75 6.95 -0.42 -5.24
CA LEU A 75 5.58 -0.04 -5.60
C LEU A 75 4.56 -0.68 -4.67
N GLN A 76 4.75 -1.96 -4.34
CA GLN A 76 3.88 -2.70 -3.43
C GLN A 76 3.94 -2.15 -2.00
N ASP A 77 5.14 -1.82 -1.51
CA ASP A 77 5.32 -1.20 -0.19
C ASP A 77 4.59 0.14 -0.08
N GLU A 78 4.72 0.99 -1.11
CA GLU A 78 4.04 2.29 -1.13
C GLU A 78 2.52 2.11 -1.11
N LEU A 79 1.97 1.22 -1.92
CA LEU A 79 0.52 0.95 -1.93
C LEU A 79 0.02 0.47 -0.57
N ILE A 80 0.71 -0.48 0.06
CA ILE A 80 0.30 -0.99 1.38
C ILE A 80 0.39 0.10 2.44
N ARG A 81 1.46 0.92 2.42
CA ARG A 81 1.59 2.05 3.35
C ARG A 81 0.47 3.08 3.13
N ILE A 82 0.13 3.39 1.88
CA ILE A 82 -0.97 4.31 1.55
C ILE A 82 -2.31 3.77 2.03
N ILE A 83 -2.60 2.49 1.84
CA ILE A 83 -3.83 1.84 2.32
C ILE A 83 -3.88 1.87 3.86
N TYR A 84 -2.77 1.52 4.53
CA TYR A 84 -2.67 1.55 6.00
C TYR A 84 -2.92 2.95 6.55
N ASP A 85 -2.28 3.97 5.97
CA ASP A 85 -2.42 5.35 6.43
C ASP A 85 -3.82 5.89 6.18
N PHE A 86 -4.45 5.53 5.05
CA PHE A 86 -5.86 5.88 4.80
C PHE A 86 -6.78 5.22 5.82
N ALA A 87 -6.61 3.92 6.08
CA ALA A 87 -7.41 3.17 7.04
C ALA A 87 -7.33 3.76 8.44
N THR A 88 -6.12 4.07 8.91
CA THR A 88 -5.87 4.57 10.26
C THR A 88 -6.22 6.04 10.46
N THR A 89 -6.16 6.85 9.39
CA THR A 89 -6.42 8.29 9.48
C THR A 89 -7.87 8.64 9.22
N HIS A 90 -8.50 7.95 8.27
CA HIS A 90 -9.77 8.38 7.68
C HIS A 90 -10.94 7.40 7.88
N VAL A 91 -10.66 6.13 8.18
CA VAL A 91 -11.69 5.09 8.34
C VAL A 91 -11.87 4.69 9.81
N TYR A 92 -10.81 4.22 10.45
CA TYR A 92 -10.80 3.74 11.83
C TYR A 92 -9.93 4.65 12.69
N ARG A 93 -10.22 5.94 12.67
CA ARG A 93 -9.47 6.95 13.40
C ARG A 93 -9.60 6.76 14.91
N VAL A 94 -8.46 6.76 15.61
CA VAL A 94 -8.42 6.72 17.07
C VAL A 94 -7.90 8.05 17.60
N THR A 95 -8.72 8.75 18.39
CA THR A 95 -8.41 10.10 18.88
C THR A 95 -7.39 10.10 20.02
N ASN A 96 -7.32 9.01 20.80
CA ASN A 96 -6.39 8.87 21.93
C ASN A 96 -5.80 7.44 21.94
N PRO A 97 -4.83 7.13 21.05
CA PRO A 97 -4.31 5.78 20.90
C PRO A 97 -3.50 5.35 22.12
N SER A 98 -3.65 4.08 22.51
CA SER A 98 -2.90 3.44 23.56
C SER A 98 -1.84 2.49 22.97
N ALA A 99 -1.18 1.69 23.82
CA ALA A 99 -0.32 0.62 23.35
C ALA A 99 -1.07 -0.48 22.58
N GLY A 100 -2.41 -0.58 22.72
CA GLY A 100 -3.26 -1.53 22.01
C GLY A 100 -3.53 -1.17 20.54
N GLU A 101 -3.37 0.09 20.15
CA GLU A 101 -3.58 0.59 18.79
C GLU A 101 -2.24 0.75 18.06
N ARG A 102 -1.41 -0.28 18.16
CA ARG A 102 -0.14 -0.40 17.43
C ARG A 102 -0.20 -1.59 16.50
N MET A 103 0.36 -1.43 15.32
CA MET A 103 0.44 -2.50 14.33
C MET A 103 1.72 -2.33 13.52
N ALA A 104 2.31 -3.45 13.13
CA ALA A 104 3.27 -3.47 12.03
C ALA A 104 2.74 -4.40 10.93
N VAL A 105 2.85 -3.95 9.69
CA VAL A 105 2.60 -4.76 8.49
C VAL A 105 3.95 -5.14 7.92
N VAL A 106 4.25 -6.43 7.85
CA VAL A 106 5.56 -6.94 7.47
C VAL A 106 5.44 -7.75 6.20
N ALA A 107 6.14 -7.33 5.15
CA ALA A 107 6.32 -8.13 3.95
C ALA A 107 7.17 -9.38 4.27
N VAL A 108 6.72 -10.56 3.85
CA VAL A 108 7.46 -11.81 4.06
C VAL A 108 7.76 -12.51 2.74
N GLY A 109 8.44 -13.66 2.78
CA GLY A 109 8.72 -14.44 1.57
C GLY A 109 9.61 -13.72 0.56
N GLY A 110 9.30 -13.89 -0.73
CA GLY A 110 10.02 -13.22 -1.83
C GLY A 110 9.74 -11.72 -1.89
N TYR A 111 8.55 -11.29 -1.45
CA TYR A 111 8.20 -9.88 -1.34
C TYR A 111 9.08 -9.19 -0.30
N GLY A 112 9.19 -9.74 0.91
CA GLY A 112 10.01 -9.20 1.99
C GLY A 112 11.52 -9.13 1.70
N ARG A 113 12.01 -9.88 0.70
CA ARG A 113 13.39 -9.79 0.22
C ARG A 113 13.61 -8.77 -0.89
N GLY A 114 12.58 -8.05 -1.32
CA GLY A 114 12.67 -7.12 -2.46
C GLY A 114 12.73 -7.83 -3.82
N THR A 115 12.28 -9.08 -3.91
CA THR A 115 12.40 -9.91 -5.12
C THR A 115 11.03 -10.26 -5.71
N LEU A 116 10.07 -9.34 -5.68
CA LEU A 116 8.72 -9.59 -6.18
C LEU A 116 8.71 -9.74 -7.70
N ALA A 117 8.22 -10.86 -8.22
CA ALA A 117 8.09 -11.08 -9.66
C ALA A 117 6.74 -10.58 -10.18
N PRO A 118 6.59 -10.30 -11.50
CA PRO A 118 5.31 -9.96 -12.09
C PRO A 118 4.24 -11.03 -11.81
N GLY A 119 3.15 -10.62 -11.15
CA GLY A 119 2.03 -11.52 -10.84
C GLY A 119 2.26 -12.46 -9.65
N SER A 120 3.33 -12.27 -8.87
CA SER A 120 3.52 -12.95 -7.59
C SER A 120 2.42 -12.60 -6.59
N ASP A 121 2.12 -13.56 -5.71
CA ASP A 121 1.29 -13.34 -4.53
C ASP A 121 1.99 -12.38 -3.56
N ILE A 122 1.19 -11.69 -2.73
CA ILE A 122 1.67 -10.77 -1.70
C ILE A 122 1.51 -11.47 -0.35
N ASP A 123 2.63 -11.81 0.29
CA ASP A 123 2.60 -12.44 1.61
C ASP A 123 2.83 -11.38 2.69
N LEU A 124 1.89 -11.27 3.64
CA LEU A 124 1.92 -10.28 4.73
C LEU A 124 1.83 -10.93 6.11
N LEU A 125 2.64 -10.44 7.05
CA LEU A 125 2.51 -10.72 8.47
C LEU A 125 2.06 -9.46 9.20
N PHE A 126 0.90 -9.53 9.85
CA PHE A 126 0.40 -8.48 10.74
C PHE A 126 0.86 -8.75 12.17
N VAL A 127 1.62 -7.82 12.74
CA VAL A 127 2.11 -7.91 14.12
C VAL A 127 1.33 -6.93 14.99
N LEU A 128 0.63 -7.46 15.98
CA LEU A 128 -0.17 -6.70 16.93
C LEU A 128 0.30 -6.95 18.37
N PRO A 129 0.02 -6.02 19.30
CA PRO A 129 0.17 -6.25 20.74
C PRO A 129 -0.56 -7.53 21.19
N TYR A 130 -0.04 -8.17 22.24
CA TYR A 130 -0.58 -9.43 22.77
C TYR A 130 -2.11 -9.41 22.98
N LYS A 131 -2.64 -8.29 23.48
CA LYS A 131 -4.07 -8.08 23.58
C LYS A 131 -4.58 -7.45 22.27
N GLN A 132 -5.18 -8.26 21.41
CA GLN A 132 -5.84 -7.79 20.20
C GLN A 132 -7.02 -6.86 20.54
N THR A 133 -7.23 -5.87 19.69
CA THR A 133 -8.32 -4.89 19.79
C THR A 133 -9.17 -4.97 18.52
N ALA A 134 -10.47 -4.65 18.62
CA ALA A 134 -11.36 -4.58 17.46
C ALA A 134 -10.86 -3.60 16.39
N TRP A 135 -10.13 -2.57 16.81
CA TRP A 135 -9.44 -1.64 15.91
C TRP A 135 -8.40 -2.36 15.05
N GLY A 136 -7.55 -3.18 15.67
CA GLY A 136 -6.52 -3.94 14.96
C GLY A 136 -7.13 -4.89 13.92
N GLU A 137 -8.18 -5.62 14.31
CA GLU A 137 -8.94 -6.49 13.39
C GLU A 137 -9.50 -5.70 12.21
N SER A 138 -10.13 -4.54 12.47
CA SER A 138 -10.72 -3.69 11.44
C SER A 138 -9.69 -3.16 10.44
N ILE A 139 -8.50 -2.77 10.90
CA ILE A 139 -7.40 -2.33 10.03
C ILE A 139 -6.90 -3.49 9.16
N VAL A 140 -6.71 -4.68 9.72
CA VAL A 140 -6.29 -5.87 8.96
C VAL A 140 -7.30 -6.20 7.88
N GLU A 141 -8.58 -6.29 8.23
CA GLU A 141 -9.66 -6.58 7.29
C GLU A 141 -9.72 -5.55 6.17
N TYR A 142 -9.63 -4.26 6.51
CA TYR A 142 -9.65 -3.20 5.51
C TYR A 142 -8.51 -3.34 4.49
N ILE A 143 -7.29 -3.60 4.96
CA ILE A 143 -6.13 -3.81 4.08
C ILE A 143 -6.34 -5.03 3.19
N LEU A 144 -6.74 -6.17 3.77
CA LEU A 144 -6.94 -7.42 3.03
C LEU A 144 -8.04 -7.27 1.95
N TYR A 145 -9.20 -6.73 2.32
CA TYR A 145 -10.30 -6.52 1.38
C TYR A 145 -9.93 -5.53 0.28
N MET A 146 -9.17 -4.47 0.60
CA MET A 146 -8.73 -3.51 -0.41
C MET A 146 -7.74 -4.17 -1.39
N LEU A 147 -6.79 -4.97 -0.90
CA LEU A 147 -5.86 -5.72 -1.76
C LEU A 147 -6.59 -6.74 -2.64
N TRP A 148 -7.57 -7.48 -2.11
CA TRP A 148 -8.38 -8.42 -2.89
C TRP A 148 -9.21 -7.71 -3.96
N ASP A 149 -9.84 -6.59 -3.63
CA ASP A 149 -10.60 -5.80 -4.58
C ASP A 149 -9.72 -5.18 -5.68
N MET A 150 -8.46 -4.90 -5.36
CA MET A 150 -7.43 -4.53 -6.34
C MET A 150 -7.05 -5.68 -7.28
N GLY A 151 -7.42 -6.92 -6.95
CA GLY A 151 -7.17 -8.13 -7.73
C GLY A 151 -5.91 -8.88 -7.28
N PHE A 152 -5.34 -8.53 -6.12
CA PHE A 152 -4.19 -9.25 -5.58
C PHE A 152 -4.59 -10.56 -4.91
N LYS A 153 -3.69 -11.53 -4.99
CA LYS A 153 -3.71 -12.72 -4.16
C LYS A 153 -2.84 -12.44 -2.94
N VAL A 154 -3.43 -12.56 -1.76
CA VAL A 154 -2.75 -12.33 -0.48
C VAL A 154 -2.66 -13.65 0.25
N GLY A 155 -1.43 -14.03 0.63
CA GLY A 155 -1.08 -15.29 1.30
C GLY A 155 -0.93 -15.17 2.81
#